data_AF-A0A3C1KEK2-F1
#
_entry.id   AF-A0A3C1KEK2-F1
#
_cell.length_a   1.000
_cell.length_b   1.000
_cell.length_c   1.000
_cell.angle_alpha   90.00
_cell.angle_beta   90.00
_cell.angle_gamma   90.00
#
_symmetry.space_group_name_H-M   'P 1'
#
loop_
_entity.id
_entity.type
_entity.pdbx_description
1 polymer ?
#
loop_
_entity_poly.entity_id
_entity_poly.type
_entity_poly.pdbx_seq_one_letter_code
_entity_poly.pdbx_strand_id
1 'polypeptide(L)'
;MRAAFRELADAGHDDTFFLWVQLRNLGVAVGIGVLLIVSAAATFFGTAAVGLVLGLLSLQDDGVEAGVMTRVVSVVVVLVLDAAIVLLLFTALIGVPTSWRARLAGAAVGGVGLTVLQELSGLFGGGAAANPLLATFAALIALLLWINLSAQVILIAAAVCVTIAGQQHDRVHARHGARTMGQWRLRMAEAAASRAEVEVRAAQAAEAAEREPKPPRRARRD
;
A
#
# COMPACT_ATOMS: atom_id res chain seq x y z
N MET A 1 -27.30 -24.38 17.00
CA MET A 1 -26.68 -25.73 16.99
C MET A 1 -26.43 -26.28 15.58
N ARG A 2 -27.39 -26.31 14.65
CA ARG A 2 -27.19 -26.86 13.29
C ARG A 2 -26.24 -26.04 12.38
N ALA A 3 -26.05 -24.75 12.67
CA ALA A 3 -25.07 -23.88 11.99
C ALA A 3 -23.63 -24.08 12.52
N ALA A 4 -23.46 -24.19 13.84
CA ALA A 4 -22.16 -24.47 14.47
C ALA A 4 -21.57 -25.85 14.07
N PHE A 5 -22.43 -26.80 13.73
CA PHE A 5 -22.00 -28.12 13.23
C PHE A 5 -21.55 -28.10 11.76
N ARG A 6 -21.94 -27.09 10.97
CA ARG A 6 -21.42 -26.89 9.59
C ARG A 6 -20.07 -26.22 9.58
N GLU A 7 -19.78 -25.40 10.58
CA GLU A 7 -18.51 -24.68 10.72
C GLU A 7 -17.38 -25.56 11.30
N LEU A 8 -17.75 -26.61 12.05
CA LEU A 8 -16.82 -27.66 12.52
C LEU A 8 -16.55 -28.76 11.48
N ALA A 9 -17.40 -28.88 10.44
CA ALA A 9 -17.29 -29.91 9.42
C ALA A 9 -16.41 -29.50 8.22
N ASP A 10 -15.97 -28.25 8.14
CA ASP A 10 -15.23 -27.71 7.00
C ASP A 10 -13.97 -26.96 7.45
N ALA A 11 -13.08 -27.70 8.11
CA ALA A 11 -11.72 -27.25 8.43
C ALA A 11 -10.69 -28.22 7.84
N GLY A 12 -10.84 -28.51 6.54
CA GLY A 12 -9.70 -28.88 5.72
C GLY A 12 -8.91 -27.61 5.43
N HIS A 13 -7.66 -27.55 5.88
CA HIS A 13 -6.81 -26.40 5.59
C HIS A 13 -6.72 -26.22 4.07
N ASP A 14 -7.10 -25.02 3.61
CA ASP A 14 -6.78 -24.52 2.28
C ASP A 14 -5.27 -24.62 2.04
N ASP A 15 -4.83 -25.70 1.41
CA ASP A 15 -3.50 -25.82 0.82
C ASP A 15 -3.51 -25.19 -0.58
N THR A 16 -4.08 -23.98 -0.72
CA THR A 16 -3.71 -23.09 -1.82
C THR A 16 -2.32 -22.55 -1.53
N PHE A 17 -1.30 -23.39 -1.80
CA PHE A 17 0.12 -23.14 -1.55
C PHE A 17 0.36 -22.41 -0.23
N PHE A 18 0.55 -23.13 0.89
CA PHE A 18 1.05 -22.57 2.15
C PHE A 18 2.14 -21.52 1.92
N LEU A 19 3.03 -21.75 0.95
CA LEU A 19 4.07 -20.82 0.52
C LEU A 19 3.55 -19.45 0.02
N TRP A 20 2.43 -19.39 -0.69
CA TRP A 20 1.83 -18.18 -1.25
C TRP A 20 1.12 -17.35 -0.17
N VAL A 21 0.37 -18.00 0.72
CA VAL A 21 -0.18 -17.35 1.92
C VAL A 21 0.94 -16.87 2.85
N GLN A 22 2.00 -17.67 3.00
CA GLN A 22 3.20 -17.33 3.76
C GLN A 22 3.98 -16.17 3.12
N LEU A 23 4.06 -16.10 1.78
CA LEU A 23 4.67 -14.99 1.05
C LEU A 23 3.89 -13.69 1.25
N ARG A 24 2.55 -13.76 1.23
CA ARG A 24 1.67 -12.62 1.50
C ARG A 24 1.82 -12.15 2.94
N ASN A 25 1.82 -13.06 3.91
CA ASN A 25 2.05 -12.74 5.32
C ASN A 25 3.45 -12.17 5.54
N LEU A 26 4.46 -12.68 4.84
CA LEU A 26 5.81 -12.14 4.85
C LEU A 26 5.85 -10.73 4.25
N GLY A 27 5.11 -10.47 3.17
CA GLY A 27 4.98 -9.13 2.59
C GLY A 27 4.35 -8.13 3.56
N VAL A 28 3.29 -8.53 4.28
CA VAL A 28 2.69 -7.70 5.34
C VAL A 28 3.67 -7.49 6.50
N ALA A 29 4.37 -8.53 6.94
CA ALA A 29 5.36 -8.44 8.03
C ALA A 29 6.56 -7.55 7.65
N VAL A 30 7.05 -7.66 6.42
CA VAL A 30 8.09 -6.77 5.87
C VAL A 30 7.58 -5.34 5.78
N GLY A 31 6.33 -5.13 5.35
CA GLY A 31 5.68 -3.83 5.37
C GLY A 31 5.65 -3.19 6.77
N ILE A 32 5.26 -3.96 7.78
CA ILE A 32 5.29 -3.49 9.18
C ILE A 32 6.73 -3.22 9.63
N GLY A 33 7.68 -4.11 9.30
CA GLY A 33 9.08 -3.95 9.65
C GLY A 33 9.70 -2.68 9.06
N VAL A 34 9.43 -2.37 7.80
CA VAL A 34 9.92 -1.13 7.20
C VAL A 34 9.18 0.09 7.74
N LEU A 35 7.88 0.01 8.02
CA LEU A 35 7.16 1.11 8.67
C LEU A 35 7.77 1.45 10.04
N LEU A 36 8.17 0.43 10.81
CA LEU A 36 8.87 0.60 12.08
C LEU A 36 10.28 1.19 11.89
N ILE A 37 11.04 0.72 10.90
CA ILE A 37 12.36 1.28 10.59
C ILE A 37 12.24 2.74 10.15
N VAL A 38 11.25 3.07 9.33
CA VAL A 38 10.98 4.44 8.88
C VAL A 38 10.53 5.32 10.05
N SER A 39 9.68 4.82 10.95
CA SER A 39 9.27 5.56 12.16
C SER A 39 10.44 5.81 13.11
N ALA A 40 11.28 4.79 13.33
CA ALA A 40 12.50 4.91 14.11
C ALA A 40 13.50 5.88 13.46
N ALA A 41 13.68 5.78 12.14
CA ALA A 41 14.52 6.67 11.37
C ALA A 41 13.98 8.11 11.40
N ALA A 42 12.69 8.34 11.22
CA ALA A 42 12.09 9.68 11.33
C ALA A 42 12.28 10.28 12.73
N THR A 43 12.20 9.45 13.78
CA THR A 43 12.44 9.88 15.16
C THR A 43 13.91 10.20 15.41
N PHE A 44 14.83 9.40 14.86
CA PHE A 44 16.28 9.54 15.09
C PHE A 44 16.93 10.60 14.19
N PHE A 45 16.44 10.73 12.95
CA PHE A 45 16.97 11.60 11.93
C PHE A 45 16.18 12.89 11.75
N GLY A 46 15.05 13.08 12.43
CA GLY A 46 14.23 14.29 12.29
C GLY A 46 15.00 15.60 12.49
N THR A 47 16.04 15.59 13.33
CA THR A 47 16.93 16.75 13.56
C THR A 47 18.30 16.57 12.90
N ALA A 48 18.83 15.34 12.86
CA ALA A 48 20.17 15.04 12.33
C ALA A 48 20.22 14.98 10.79
N ALA A 49 19.16 14.55 10.10
CA ALA A 49 19.11 14.57 8.63
C ALA A 49 19.03 16.00 8.10
N VAL A 50 18.30 16.88 8.78
CA VAL A 50 18.28 18.31 8.46
C VAL A 50 19.69 18.89 8.57
N GLY A 51 20.40 18.58 9.67
CA GLY A 51 21.79 19.02 9.88
C GLY A 51 22.82 18.39 8.91
N LEU A 52 22.69 17.10 8.56
CA LEU A 52 23.59 16.42 7.64
C LEU A 52 23.42 16.89 6.19
N VAL A 53 22.19 17.14 5.75
CA VAL A 53 21.90 17.71 4.43
C VAL A 53 22.47 19.14 4.33
N LEU A 54 22.28 19.95 5.37
CA LEU A 54 22.86 21.28 5.49
C LEU A 54 24.39 21.27 5.46
N GLY A 55 24.99 20.29 6.15
CA GLY A 55 26.44 20.09 6.18
C GLY A 55 27.03 19.57 4.86
N LEU A 56 26.39 18.60 4.20
CA LEU A 56 26.83 18.05 2.91
C LEU A 56 26.77 19.08 1.77
N LEU A 57 25.82 20.02 1.84
CA LEU A 57 25.67 21.10 0.86
C LEU A 57 26.56 22.32 1.17
N SER A 58 27.37 22.28 2.25
CA SER A 58 28.26 23.38 2.68
C SER A 58 27.56 24.74 2.76
N LEU A 59 26.28 24.77 3.13
CA LEU A 59 25.48 25.98 3.29
C LEU A 59 25.72 26.62 4.66
N GLN A 60 27.00 26.90 4.96
CA GLN A 60 27.42 27.64 6.16
C GLN A 60 27.37 29.16 5.95
N ASP A 61 26.94 29.64 4.77
CA ASP A 61 26.81 31.06 4.49
C ASP A 61 25.40 31.56 4.80
N ASP A 62 25.33 32.55 5.69
CA ASP A 62 24.14 33.19 6.28
C ASP A 62 23.32 34.04 5.28
N GLY A 63 23.27 33.64 4.01
CA GLY A 63 22.56 34.33 2.92
C GLY A 63 21.12 33.82 2.73
N VAL A 64 20.24 34.71 2.24
CA VAL A 64 18.84 34.39 1.88
C VAL A 64 18.75 33.20 0.89
N GLU A 65 19.77 33.01 0.05
CA GLU A 65 19.89 31.91 -0.91
C GLU A 65 20.09 30.54 -0.24
N ALA A 66 20.87 30.48 0.85
CA ALA A 66 21.08 29.25 1.62
C ALA A 66 19.80 28.79 2.33
N GLY A 67 19.00 29.73 2.83
CA GLY A 67 17.70 29.44 3.44
C GLY A 67 16.69 28.83 2.45
N VAL A 68 16.63 29.35 1.23
CA VAL A 68 15.75 28.81 0.17
C VAL A 68 16.20 27.40 -0.25
N MET A 69 17.51 27.21 -0.46
CA MET A 69 18.04 25.91 -0.86
C MET A 69 17.78 24.83 0.20
N THR A 70 17.97 25.18 1.48
CA THR A 70 17.65 24.31 2.61
C THR A 70 16.19 23.87 2.60
N ARG A 71 15.27 24.81 2.38
CA ARG A 71 13.84 24.51 2.34
C ARG A 71 13.49 23.57 1.18
N VAL A 72 14.03 23.82 0.00
CA VAL A 72 13.82 22.97 -1.18
C VAL A 72 14.30 21.54 -0.91
N VAL A 73 15.51 21.38 -0.36
CA VAL A 73 16.06 20.05 -0.11
C VAL A 73 15.27 19.33 0.99
N SER A 74 14.86 20.02 2.05
CA SER A 74 13.99 19.46 3.07
C SER A 74 12.68 18.93 2.47
N VAL A 75 12.01 19.73 1.63
CA VAL A 75 10.77 19.32 0.94
C VAL A 75 11.00 18.11 0.04
N VAL A 76 12.11 18.08 -0.71
CA VAL A 76 12.44 16.94 -1.58
C VAL A 76 12.69 15.67 -0.78
N VAL A 77 13.43 15.74 0.33
CA VAL A 77 13.69 14.59 1.21
C VAL A 77 12.39 14.04 1.78
N VAL A 78 11.52 14.91 2.29
CA VAL A 78 10.20 14.56 2.83
C VAL A 78 9.33 13.92 1.75
N LEU A 79 9.29 14.50 0.55
CA LEU A 79 8.55 13.97 -0.59
C LEU A 79 8.99 12.55 -0.97
N VAL A 80 10.30 12.31 -1.01
CA VAL A 80 10.85 10.98 -1.31
C VAL A 80 10.47 9.98 -0.20
N LEU A 81 10.51 10.41 1.06
CA LEU A 81 10.14 9.57 2.20
C LEU A 81 8.65 9.22 2.18
N ASP A 82 7.77 10.20 1.97
CA ASP A 82 6.31 10.00 1.89
C ASP A 82 5.97 9.06 0.72
N ALA A 83 6.58 9.28 -0.45
CA ALA A 83 6.38 8.40 -1.60
C ALA A 83 6.86 6.97 -1.31
N ALA A 84 8.00 6.79 -0.62
CA ALA A 84 8.49 5.48 -0.22
C ALA A 84 7.53 4.79 0.77
N ILE A 85 6.99 5.52 1.74
CA ILE A 85 6.00 5.01 2.69
C ILE A 85 4.74 4.56 1.95
N VAL A 86 4.20 5.39 1.04
CA VAL A 86 3.01 5.04 0.25
C VAL A 86 3.28 3.83 -0.65
N LEU A 87 4.44 3.77 -1.29
CA LEU A 87 4.86 2.63 -2.12
C LEU A 87 4.90 1.33 -1.31
N LEU A 88 5.42 1.43 -0.09
CA LEU A 88 5.50 0.30 0.83
C LEU A 88 4.12 -0.13 1.31
N LEU A 89 3.27 0.83 1.68
CA LEU A 89 1.88 0.60 2.04
C LEU A 89 1.16 -0.16 0.91
N PHE A 90 1.32 0.29 -0.34
CA PHE A 90 0.74 -0.41 -1.50
C PHE A 90 1.33 -1.81 -1.69
N THR A 91 2.62 -2.00 -1.46
CA THR A 91 3.26 -3.31 -1.57
C THR A 91 2.78 -4.27 -0.48
N ALA A 92 2.44 -3.77 0.72
CA ALA A 92 1.93 -4.57 1.83
C ALA A 92 0.42 -4.86 1.72
N LEU A 93 -0.38 -3.88 1.26
CA LEU A 93 -1.85 -3.98 1.27
C LEU A 93 -2.42 -4.51 -0.05
N ILE A 94 -1.82 -4.17 -1.19
CA ILE A 94 -2.32 -4.59 -2.50
C ILE A 94 -1.81 -6.00 -2.77
N GLY A 95 -2.58 -7.00 -2.31
CA GLY A 95 -2.32 -8.42 -2.55
C GLY A 95 -2.52 -8.88 -4.02
N VAL A 96 -2.59 -7.94 -4.96
CA VAL A 96 -2.81 -8.20 -6.39
C VAL A 96 -1.53 -7.88 -7.15
N PRO A 97 -1.07 -8.75 -8.08
CA PRO A 97 0.12 -8.48 -8.88
C PRO A 97 -0.10 -7.23 -9.74
N THR A 98 0.49 -6.12 -9.31
CA THR A 98 0.46 -4.83 -10.01
C THR A 98 1.84 -4.53 -10.60
N SER A 99 1.85 -3.96 -11.80
CA SER A 99 3.11 -3.57 -12.43
C SER A 99 3.84 -2.53 -11.57
N TRP A 100 5.17 -2.65 -11.50
CA TRP A 100 6.02 -1.73 -10.74
C TRP A 100 5.75 -0.25 -11.07
N ARG A 101 5.46 0.04 -12.35
CA ARG A 101 5.14 1.40 -12.81
C ARG A 101 3.83 1.94 -12.24
N ALA A 102 2.82 1.09 -12.09
CA ALA A 102 1.53 1.50 -11.51
C ALA A 102 1.68 1.84 -10.02
N ARG A 103 2.43 1.01 -9.28
CA ARG A 103 2.76 1.26 -7.87
C ARG A 103 3.56 2.54 -7.69
N LEU A 104 4.57 2.78 -8.53
CA LEU A 104 5.39 3.99 -8.46
C LEU A 104 4.58 5.26 -8.80
N ALA A 105 3.69 5.21 -9.79
CA ALA A 105 2.84 6.34 -10.15
C ALA A 105 1.84 6.69 -9.03
N GLY A 106 1.18 5.69 -8.44
CA GLY A 106 0.32 5.91 -7.28
C GLY A 106 1.10 6.44 -6.08
N ALA A 107 2.27 5.88 -5.80
CA ALA A 107 3.14 6.34 -4.71
C ALA A 107 3.62 7.79 -4.90
N ALA A 108 3.93 8.20 -6.13
CA ALA A 108 4.29 9.58 -6.44
C ALA A 108 3.13 10.54 -6.15
N VAL A 109 1.91 10.19 -6.58
CA VAL A 109 0.71 10.99 -6.29
C VAL A 109 0.43 11.08 -4.79
N GLY A 110 0.53 9.95 -4.08
CA GLY A 110 0.35 9.91 -2.63
C GLY A 110 1.42 10.71 -1.89
N GLY A 111 2.70 10.56 -2.27
CA GLY A 111 3.81 11.33 -1.72
C GLY A 111 3.61 12.82 -1.89
N VAL A 112 3.32 13.28 -3.12
CA VAL A 112 3.04 14.70 -3.39
C VAL A 112 1.87 15.21 -2.54
N GLY A 113 0.77 14.44 -2.48
CA GLY A 113 -0.40 14.84 -1.70
C GLY A 113 -0.12 14.95 -0.20
N LEU A 114 0.66 14.03 0.37
CA LEU A 114 1.03 14.03 1.79
C LEU A 114 2.00 15.17 2.12
N THR A 115 2.98 15.42 1.27
CA THR A 115 3.93 16.52 1.46
C THR A 115 3.24 17.89 1.36
N VAL A 116 2.30 18.06 0.42
CA VAL A 116 1.47 19.27 0.34
C VAL A 116 0.63 19.42 1.61
N LEU A 117 0.03 18.34 2.10
CA LEU A 117 -0.76 18.37 3.33
C LEU A 117 0.09 18.77 4.55
N GLN A 118 1.33 18.27 4.64
CA GLN A 118 2.30 18.63 5.68
C GLN A 118 2.65 20.12 5.69
N GLU A 119 3.00 20.69 4.52
CA GLU A 119 3.27 22.12 4.42
C GLU A 119 2.04 22.95 4.83
N LEU A 120 0.84 22.52 4.43
CA LEU A 120 -0.40 23.20 4.82
C LEU A 120 -0.64 23.13 6.33
N SER A 121 -0.41 21.99 7.00
CA SER A 121 -0.60 21.89 8.46
C SER A 121 0.36 22.76 9.25
N GLY A 122 1.58 23.00 8.73
CA GLY A 122 2.51 23.94 9.35
C GLY A 122 1.92 25.35 9.49
N LEU A 123 1.02 25.74 8.58
CA LEU A 123 0.36 27.05 8.60
C LEU A 123 -0.71 27.16 9.70
N PHE A 124 -1.27 26.05 10.18
CA PHE A 124 -2.33 26.05 11.20
C PHE A 124 -1.81 26.18 12.64
N GLY A 125 -0.50 26.02 12.87
CA GLY A 125 0.08 25.99 14.23
C GLY A 125 0.00 27.30 15.02
N GLY A 126 -0.19 28.46 14.36
CA GLY A 126 -0.08 29.78 15.01
C GLY A 126 -1.36 30.33 15.67
N GLY A 127 -2.53 29.73 15.44
CA GLY A 127 -3.82 30.39 15.72
C GLY A 127 -4.40 30.24 17.13
N ALA A 128 -3.87 29.34 17.97
CA ALA A 128 -4.59 28.85 19.15
C ALA A 128 -4.14 29.44 20.52
N ALA A 129 -3.45 30.60 20.53
CA ALA A 129 -2.69 31.05 21.70
C ALA A 129 -3.48 31.77 22.82
N ALA A 130 -4.79 32.02 22.66
CA ALA A 130 -5.52 32.87 23.61
C ALA A 130 -6.22 32.12 24.76
N ASN A 131 -6.53 30.81 24.62
CA ASN A 131 -7.28 30.05 25.63
C ASN A 131 -6.89 28.54 25.62
N PRO A 132 -6.35 27.97 26.71
CA PRO A 132 -5.90 26.58 26.77
C PRO A 132 -6.99 25.54 26.46
N LEU A 133 -8.24 25.81 26.88
CA LEU A 133 -9.39 24.96 26.59
C LEU A 133 -9.73 24.95 25.09
N LEU A 134 -9.68 26.12 24.42
CA LEU A 134 -9.90 26.18 22.97
C LEU A 134 -8.73 25.57 22.20
N ALA A 135 -7.51 25.65 22.72
CA ALA A 135 -6.32 25.08 22.10
C ALA A 135 -6.39 23.55 22.00
N THR A 136 -6.85 22.85 23.04
CA THR A 136 -6.98 21.38 23.01
C THR A 136 -8.09 20.93 22.05
N PHE A 137 -9.23 21.62 22.03
CA PHE A 137 -10.30 21.36 21.06
C PHE A 137 -9.84 21.61 19.62
N ALA A 138 -9.16 22.74 19.35
CA ALA A 138 -8.60 23.04 18.05
C ALA A 138 -7.56 21.99 17.62
N ALA A 139 -6.70 21.53 18.54
CA ALA A 139 -5.74 20.47 18.28
C ALA A 139 -6.41 19.14 17.91
N LEU A 140 -7.49 18.75 18.60
CA LEU A 140 -8.28 17.56 18.24
C LEU A 140 -8.89 17.70 16.84
N ILE A 141 -9.52 18.85 16.54
CA ILE A 141 -10.10 19.10 15.21
C ILE A 141 -9.02 19.05 14.13
N ALA A 142 -7.87 19.68 14.36
CA ALA A 142 -6.74 19.66 13.45
C ALA A 142 -6.23 18.23 13.23
N LEU A 143 -6.11 17.43 14.28
CA LEU A 143 -5.69 16.03 14.19
C LEU A 143 -6.70 15.17 13.41
N LEU A 144 -8.00 15.32 13.68
CA LEU A 144 -9.06 14.62 12.95
C LEU A 144 -9.06 15.01 11.47
N LEU A 145 -8.94 16.31 11.19
CA LEU A 145 -8.88 16.84 9.84
C LEU A 145 -7.65 16.31 9.10
N TRP A 146 -6.49 16.36 9.74
CA TRP A 146 -5.23 15.85 9.22
C TRP A 146 -5.32 14.37 8.82
N ILE A 147 -5.79 13.52 9.73
CA ILE A 147 -5.95 12.08 9.47
C ILE A 147 -6.95 11.84 8.34
N ASN A 148 -8.08 12.56 8.36
CA ASN A 148 -9.10 12.43 7.32
C ASN A 148 -8.57 12.82 5.93
N LEU A 149 -7.89 13.95 5.80
CA LEU A 149 -7.30 14.35 4.51
C LEU A 149 -6.20 13.39 4.08
N SER A 150 -5.36 12.92 5.01
CA SER A 150 -4.32 11.91 4.70
C SER A 150 -4.94 10.63 4.14
N ALA A 151 -6.03 10.15 4.75
CA ALA A 151 -6.76 9.00 4.26
C ALA A 151 -7.31 9.22 2.85
N GLN A 152 -7.89 10.40 2.57
CA GLN A 152 -8.38 10.75 1.23
C GLN A 152 -7.25 10.75 0.20
N VAL A 153 -6.10 11.33 0.52
CA VAL A 153 -4.91 11.33 -0.36
C VAL A 153 -4.46 9.90 -0.66
N ILE A 154 -4.37 9.04 0.36
CA ILE A 154 -3.98 7.64 0.19
C ILE A 154 -5.00 6.89 -0.68
N LEU A 155 -6.30 7.12 -0.48
CA LEU A 155 -7.37 6.52 -1.30
C LEU A 155 -7.30 6.97 -2.76
N ILE A 156 -7.06 8.25 -3.01
CA ILE A 156 -6.88 8.80 -4.36
C ILE A 156 -5.64 8.17 -5.02
N ALA A 157 -4.53 8.10 -4.29
CA ALA A 157 -3.29 7.48 -4.76
C ALA A 157 -3.49 5.98 -5.10
N ALA A 158 -4.25 5.26 -4.28
CA ALA A 158 -4.60 3.87 -4.53
C ALA A 158 -5.50 3.72 -5.77
N ALA A 159 -6.48 4.60 -5.95
CA ALA A 159 -7.34 4.62 -7.13
C ALA A 159 -6.53 4.86 -8.42
N VAL A 160 -5.57 5.78 -8.40
CA VAL A 160 -4.64 6.03 -9.51
C VAL A 160 -3.79 4.79 -9.79
N CYS A 161 -3.21 4.17 -8.76
CA CYS A 161 -2.44 2.93 -8.89
C CYS A 161 -3.25 1.82 -9.57
N VAL A 162 -4.47 1.56 -9.10
CA VAL A 162 -5.35 0.52 -9.63
C VAL A 162 -5.78 0.83 -11.06
N THR A 163 -6.09 2.09 -11.37
CA THR A 163 -6.49 2.49 -12.72
C THR A 163 -5.36 2.31 -13.72
N ILE A 164 -4.13 2.71 -13.37
CA ILE A 164 -2.95 2.52 -14.22
C ILE A 164 -2.62 1.03 -14.37
N ALA A 165 -2.74 0.23 -13.30
CA ALA A 165 -2.55 -1.22 -13.38
C ALA A 165 -3.59 -1.87 -14.31
N GLY A 166 -4.85 -1.44 -14.21
CA GLY A 166 -5.96 -1.90 -15.06
C GLY A 166 -5.72 -1.59 -16.54
N GLN A 167 -5.34 -0.36 -16.88
CA GLN A 167 -5.09 0.03 -18.27
C GLN A 167 -3.94 -0.75 -18.95
N GLN A 168 -2.96 -1.22 -18.18
CA GLN A 168 -1.88 -2.04 -18.74
C GLN A 168 -2.36 -3.45 -19.11
N HIS A 169 -3.31 -4.00 -18.37
CA HIS A 169 -3.98 -5.27 -18.71
C HIS A 169 -5.00 -5.08 -19.84
N ASP A 170 -5.72 -3.97 -19.81
CA ASP A 170 -6.80 -3.64 -20.74
C ASP A 170 -6.30 -3.09 -22.10
N ARG A 171 -4.99 -2.91 -22.26
CA ARG A 171 -4.36 -2.48 -23.52
C ARG A 171 -4.65 -3.41 -24.69
N VAL A 172 -4.92 -4.70 -24.43
CA VAL A 172 -5.34 -5.67 -25.44
C VAL A 172 -6.84 -5.52 -25.76
N HIS A 173 -7.67 -5.16 -24.77
CA HIS A 173 -9.11 -4.98 -24.92
C HIS A 173 -9.52 -3.66 -25.57
N ALA A 174 -8.74 -2.58 -25.41
CA ALA A 174 -8.96 -1.30 -26.09
C ALA A 174 -8.86 -1.43 -27.63
N ARG A 175 -8.08 -2.40 -28.14
CA ARG A 175 -7.97 -2.68 -29.57
C ARG A 175 -9.15 -3.52 -30.12
N HIS A 176 -9.90 -4.19 -29.24
CA HIS A 176 -11.02 -5.09 -29.57
C HIS A 176 -12.29 -4.81 -28.73
N GLY A 177 -12.55 -3.52 -28.43
CA GLY A 177 -13.71 -3.08 -27.66
C GLY A 177 -15.02 -3.59 -28.28
N ALA A 178 -15.95 -4.05 -27.42
CA ALA A 178 -17.25 -4.58 -27.86
C ALA A 178 -18.01 -3.49 -28.62
N ARG A 179 -18.27 -3.72 -29.92
CA ARG A 179 -18.95 -2.74 -30.78
C ARG A 179 -20.48 -2.76 -30.58
N THR A 180 -21.00 -3.74 -29.85
CA THR A 180 -22.44 -3.92 -29.62
C THR A 180 -22.76 -4.43 -28.20
N MET A 181 -23.95 -4.09 -27.70
CA MET A 181 -24.44 -4.50 -26.37
C MET A 181 -24.54 -6.02 -26.20
N GLY A 182 -24.78 -6.76 -27.29
CA GLY A 182 -24.82 -8.23 -27.28
C GLY A 182 -23.44 -8.85 -26.98
N GLN A 183 -22.38 -8.29 -27.56
CA GLN A 183 -21.00 -8.75 -27.29
C GLN A 183 -20.61 -8.50 -25.83
N TRP A 184 -21.10 -7.42 -25.22
CA TRP A 184 -20.85 -7.13 -23.80
C TRP A 184 -21.47 -8.17 -22.88
N ARG A 185 -22.73 -8.57 -23.13
CA ARG A 185 -23.40 -9.62 -22.35
C ARG A 185 -22.72 -10.98 -22.48
N LEU A 186 -22.29 -11.34 -23.69
CA LEU A 186 -21.57 -12.58 -23.93
C LEU A 186 -20.23 -12.60 -23.19
N ARG A 187 -19.44 -11.52 -23.28
CA ARG A 187 -18.17 -11.42 -22.56
C ARG A 187 -18.32 -11.44 -21.06
N MET A 188 -19.39 -10.84 -20.52
CA MET A 188 -19.64 -10.89 -19.08
C MET A 188 -19.97 -12.32 -18.63
N ALA A 189 -20.70 -13.07 -19.46
CA ALA A 189 -20.96 -14.49 -19.22
C ALA A 189 -19.68 -15.34 -19.35
N GLU A 190 -18.84 -15.09 -20.35
CA GLU A 190 -17.54 -15.76 -20.52
C GLU A 190 -16.58 -15.45 -19.35
N ALA A 191 -16.54 -14.21 -18.87
CA ALA A 191 -15.73 -13.82 -17.73
C ALA A 191 -16.20 -14.51 -16.43
N ALA A 192 -17.51 -14.62 -16.23
CA ALA A 192 -18.08 -15.38 -15.12
C ALA A 192 -17.76 -16.88 -15.23
N ALA A 193 -17.88 -17.45 -16.43
CA ALA A 193 -17.52 -18.85 -16.70
C ALA A 193 -16.03 -19.11 -16.49
N SER A 194 -15.16 -18.21 -16.94
CA SER A 194 -13.71 -18.31 -16.77
C SER A 194 -13.32 -18.31 -15.28
N ARG A 195 -13.98 -17.49 -14.45
CA ARG A 195 -13.76 -17.50 -13.00
C ARG A 195 -14.16 -18.83 -12.37
N ALA A 196 -15.31 -19.36 -12.75
CA ALA A 196 -15.78 -20.67 -12.30
C ALA A 196 -14.85 -21.80 -12.76
N GLU A 197 -14.33 -21.74 -13.99
CA GLU A 197 -13.34 -22.72 -14.48
C GLU A 197 -12.02 -22.69 -13.69
N VAL A 198 -11.55 -21.49 -13.32
CA VAL A 198 -10.34 -21.34 -12.49
C VAL A 198 -10.58 -21.95 -11.11
N GLU A 199 -11.75 -21.72 -10.52
CA GLU A 199 -12.14 -22.30 -9.23
C GLU A 199 -12.25 -23.83 -9.30
N VAL A 200 -12.88 -24.37 -10.34
CA VAL A 200 -12.99 -25.82 -10.57
C VAL A 200 -11.60 -26.45 -10.79
N ARG A 201 -10.73 -25.82 -11.59
CA ARG A 201 -9.35 -26.32 -11.76
C ARG A 201 -8.55 -26.27 -10.46
N ALA A 202 -8.73 -25.23 -9.65
CA ALA A 202 -8.08 -25.15 -8.34
C ALA A 202 -8.56 -26.29 -7.42
N ALA A 203 -9.88 -26.57 -7.40
CA ALA A 203 -10.46 -27.68 -6.64
C ALA A 203 -9.96 -29.05 -7.15
N GLN A 204 -9.88 -29.25 -8.47
CA GLN A 204 -9.35 -30.48 -9.06
C GLN A 204 -7.87 -30.69 -8.77
N ALA A 205 -7.07 -29.62 -8.76
CA ALA A 205 -5.65 -29.68 -8.40
C ALA A 205 -5.45 -30.07 -6.92
N ALA A 206 -6.31 -29.56 -6.03
CA ALA A 206 -6.33 -29.96 -4.63
C ALA A 206 -6.70 -31.44 -4.46
N GLU A 207 -7.74 -31.91 -5.17
CA GLU A 207 -8.14 -33.33 -5.16
C GLU A 207 -7.02 -34.25 -5.68
N ALA A 208 -6.31 -33.84 -6.74
CA ALA A 208 -5.20 -34.61 -7.28
C ALA A 208 -4.03 -34.73 -6.30
N ALA A 209 -3.73 -33.66 -5.55
CA ALA A 209 -2.68 -33.66 -4.52
C ALA A 209 -3.03 -34.58 -3.33
N GLU A 210 -4.30 -34.71 -2.98
CA GLU A 210 -4.76 -35.65 -1.93
C GLU A 210 -4.70 -37.11 -2.37
N ARG A 211 -4.86 -37.39 -3.67
CA ARG A 211 -4.79 -38.75 -4.22
C ARG A 211 -3.37 -39.29 -4.34
N GLU A 212 -2.34 -38.44 -4.30
CA GLU A 212 -0.95 -38.89 -4.28
C GLU A 212 -0.59 -39.49 -2.90
N PRO A 213 -0.23 -40.78 -2.82
CA PRO A 213 0.06 -41.42 -1.55
C PRO A 213 1.32 -40.82 -0.92
N LYS A 214 1.20 -40.29 0.30
CA LYS A 214 2.32 -39.84 1.13
C LYS A 214 3.41 -40.93 1.17
N PRO A 215 4.65 -40.67 0.70
CA PRO A 215 5.67 -41.70 0.63
C PRO A 215 5.96 -42.23 2.04
N PRO A 216 6.15 -43.54 2.21
CA PRO A 216 6.32 -44.14 3.54
C PRO A 216 7.52 -43.48 4.22
N ARG A 217 7.26 -42.89 5.40
CA ARG A 217 8.29 -42.38 6.30
C ARG A 217 9.26 -43.53 6.56
N ARG A 218 10.45 -43.46 5.95
CA ARG A 218 11.53 -44.39 6.24
C ARG A 218 11.80 -44.34 7.74
N ALA A 219 11.41 -45.40 8.43
CA ALA A 219 11.75 -45.60 9.82
C ALA A 219 13.28 -45.61 9.91
N ARG A 220 13.82 -44.61 10.61
CA ARG A 220 15.22 -44.51 10.98
C ARG A 220 15.48 -45.63 12.00
N ARG A 221 15.88 -46.80 11.50
CA ARG A 221 16.59 -47.79 12.29
C ARG A 221 18.01 -47.27 12.41
N ASP A 222 18.41 -46.91 13.62
CA ASP A 222 19.75 -47.07 14.20
C ASP A 222 19.60 -46.99 15.72
#